data_AF-A0A9J5X5W1-F1
#
_entry.id   AF-A0A9J5X5W1-F1
#
_cell.length_a   1.000
_cell.length_b   1.000
_cell.length_c   1.000
_cell.angle_alpha   90.00
_cell.angle_beta   90.00
_cell.angle_gamma   90.00
#
_symmetry.space_group_name_H-M   'P 1'
#
loop_
_entity.id
_entity.type
_entity.pdbx_description
1 polymer ?
#
loop_
_entity_poly.entity_id
_entity_poly.type
_entity_poly.pdbx_seq_one_letter_code
_entity_poly.pdbx_strand_id
1 'polypeptide(L)'
;MALDVYKKIFPKDAKIQPSLVIFYFGGNDSADPKFPLSPNVPLDEYVENMRKIALHIKAYVLTLECLSEKTRLIMLSSPAVNEKLVEYYGDNRGRTNERGKIYSEAGIKLDQQLGVPVIDLWSALYERPNVFRDGMHLTKEGSEIVFNKIKDVISKAEWEPSLDWNKMPNEFANIYG
;
A
#
# COMPACT_ATOMS: atom_id res chain seq x y z
N MET A 1 -3.25 11.93 -11.06
CA MET A 1 -2.85 11.47 -9.71
C MET A 1 -3.88 10.48 -9.18
N ALA A 2 -3.53 9.59 -8.24
CA ALA A 2 -4.47 8.60 -7.67
C ALA A 2 -5.74 9.25 -7.06
N LEU A 3 -5.58 10.45 -6.50
CA LEU A 3 -6.69 11.26 -5.97
C LEU A 3 -7.74 11.67 -7.02
N ASP A 4 -7.38 11.69 -8.32
CA ASP A 4 -8.32 12.10 -9.37
C ASP A 4 -9.27 10.97 -9.78
N VAL A 5 -8.97 9.73 -9.38
CA VAL A 5 -9.66 8.54 -9.88
C VAL A 5 -10.21 7.64 -8.78
N TYR A 6 -9.78 7.76 -7.52
CA TYR A 6 -10.22 6.83 -6.46
C TYR A 6 -11.74 6.77 -6.27
N LYS A 7 -12.47 7.88 -6.46
CA LYS A 7 -13.95 7.89 -6.43
C LYS A 7 -14.59 7.16 -7.61
N LYS A 8 -13.90 7.10 -8.75
CA LYS A 8 -14.34 6.35 -9.94
C LYS A 8 -14.04 4.85 -9.80
N ILE A 9 -12.93 4.51 -9.13
CA ILE A 9 -12.53 3.13 -8.84
C ILE A 9 -13.39 2.54 -7.71
N PHE A 10 -13.68 3.34 -6.68
CA PHE A 10 -14.48 2.96 -5.52
C PHE A 10 -15.71 3.88 -5.38
N PRO A 11 -16.70 3.79 -6.28
CA PRO A 11 -17.92 4.56 -6.15
C PRO A 11 -18.71 4.10 -4.92
N LYS A 12 -19.23 5.03 -4.12
CA LYS A 12 -19.98 4.71 -2.88
C LYS A 12 -21.29 3.98 -3.16
N ASP A 13 -21.89 4.25 -4.31
CA ASP A 13 -23.15 3.68 -4.80
C ASP A 13 -22.96 2.37 -5.59
N ALA A 14 -21.74 1.83 -5.65
CA ALA A 14 -21.52 0.53 -6.27
C ALA A 14 -22.34 -0.56 -5.58
N LYS A 15 -23.02 -1.40 -6.36
CA LYS A 15 -23.79 -2.55 -5.84
C LYS A 15 -22.93 -3.54 -5.05
N ILE A 16 -21.66 -3.66 -5.42
CA ILE A 16 -20.69 -4.55 -4.79
C ILE A 16 -19.49 -3.71 -4.41
N GLN A 17 -19.13 -3.75 -3.12
CA GLN A 17 -17.94 -3.11 -2.59
C GLN A 17 -16.83 -4.15 -2.37
N PRO A 18 -15.56 -3.77 -2.52
CA PRO A 18 -14.45 -4.69 -2.29
C PRO A 18 -14.38 -5.11 -0.82
N SER A 19 -14.12 -6.39 -0.57
CA SER A 19 -13.90 -6.90 0.79
C SER A 19 -12.55 -6.44 1.36
N LEU A 20 -11.53 -6.31 0.50
CA LEU A 20 -10.19 -5.86 0.86
C LEU A 20 -9.67 -4.86 -0.16
N VAL A 21 -9.11 -3.76 0.32
CA VAL A 21 -8.30 -2.83 -0.44
C VAL A 21 -6.90 -2.83 0.17
N ILE A 22 -5.88 -2.92 -0.68
CA ILE A 22 -4.48 -2.78 -0.29
C ILE A 22 -3.92 -1.58 -1.05
N PHE A 23 -3.41 -0.58 -0.33
CA PHE A 23 -2.78 0.59 -0.95
C PHE A 23 -1.28 0.52 -0.91
N TYR A 24 -0.68 0.99 -2.01
CA TYR A 24 0.75 0.99 -2.19
C TYR A 24 1.19 2.21 -3.01
N PHE A 25 1.40 3.32 -2.30
CA PHE A 25 1.88 4.59 -2.86
C PHE A 25 3.12 5.06 -2.07
N GLY A 26 3.82 6.09 -2.57
CA GLY A 26 5.02 6.63 -1.92
C GLY A 26 6.30 6.42 -2.74
N GLY A 27 6.39 5.32 -3.50
CA GLY A 27 7.58 5.02 -4.30
C GLY A 27 7.83 6.04 -5.42
N ASN A 28 6.78 6.53 -6.08
CA ASN A 28 6.90 7.60 -7.09
C ASN A 28 6.86 8.97 -6.43
N ASP A 29 5.96 9.14 -5.47
CA ASP A 29 5.71 10.38 -4.74
C ASP A 29 6.99 10.91 -4.07
N SER A 30 7.86 10.02 -3.59
CA SER A 30 9.13 10.37 -2.93
C SER A 30 10.27 10.78 -3.86
N ALA A 31 10.08 10.77 -5.18
CA ALA A 31 11.11 11.19 -6.13
C ALA A 31 11.62 12.62 -5.85
N ASP A 32 12.85 12.92 -6.26
CA ASP A 32 13.42 14.26 -6.16
C ASP A 32 12.61 15.22 -7.06
N PRO A 33 12.01 16.31 -6.54
CA PRO A 33 11.28 17.28 -7.34
C PRO A 33 12.15 17.97 -8.40
N LYS A 34 13.48 17.98 -8.24
CA LYS A 34 14.42 18.54 -9.21
C LYS A 34 14.74 17.58 -10.37
N PHE A 35 14.33 16.31 -10.27
CA PHE A 35 14.55 15.34 -11.34
C PHE A 35 13.68 15.68 -12.56
N PRO A 36 14.19 15.54 -13.80
CA PRO A 36 13.40 15.80 -15.00
C PRO A 36 12.11 14.97 -15.03
N LEU A 37 10.97 15.62 -15.28
CA LEU A 37 9.64 14.99 -15.29
C LEU A 37 9.32 14.22 -14.00
N SER A 38 9.80 14.73 -12.85
CA SER A 38 9.61 14.09 -11.56
C SER A 38 8.13 13.84 -11.26
N PRO A 39 7.76 12.60 -10.84
CA PRO A 39 6.43 12.30 -10.34
C PRO A 39 6.26 12.69 -8.86
N ASN A 40 7.17 13.51 -8.30
CA ASN A 40 7.13 13.90 -6.90
C ASN A 40 5.78 14.51 -6.52
N VAL A 41 5.29 14.11 -5.35
CA VAL A 41 4.18 14.76 -4.66
C VAL A 41 4.77 15.30 -3.37
N PRO A 42 4.64 16.61 -3.03
CA PRO A 42 5.15 17.16 -1.78
C PRO A 42 4.66 16.37 -0.55
N LEU A 43 5.50 16.23 0.47
CA LEU A 43 5.22 15.33 1.60
C LEU A 43 3.87 15.60 2.29
N ASP A 44 3.55 16.87 2.55
CA ASP A 44 2.28 17.26 3.17
C ASP A 44 1.07 16.91 2.28
N GLU A 45 1.23 17.10 0.97
CA GLU A 45 0.21 16.74 -0.02
C GLU A 45 0.06 15.21 -0.12
N TYR A 46 1.16 14.45 -0.11
CA TYR A 46 1.14 13.00 -0.07
C TYR A 46 0.36 12.48 1.14
N VAL A 47 0.66 12.99 2.34
CA VAL A 47 -0.04 12.60 3.58
C VAL A 47 -1.53 12.95 3.50
N GLU A 48 -1.89 14.14 3.02
CA GLU A 48 -3.28 14.54 2.88
C GLU A 48 -4.02 13.71 1.82
N ASN A 49 -3.35 13.37 0.72
CA ASN A 49 -3.91 12.53 -0.34
C ASN A 49 -4.17 11.11 0.18
N MET A 50 -3.21 10.51 0.90
CA MET A 50 -3.39 9.20 1.51
C MET A 50 -4.54 9.22 2.54
N ARG A 51 -4.65 10.29 3.34
CA ARG A 51 -5.74 10.46 4.31
C ARG A 51 -7.10 10.50 3.62
N LYS A 52 -7.26 11.33 2.58
CA LYS A 52 -8.52 11.44 1.81
C LYS A 52 -8.95 10.10 1.22
N ILE A 53 -7.99 9.36 0.66
CA ILE A 53 -8.26 8.07 0.03
C ILE A 53 -8.63 7.02 1.10
N ALA A 54 -7.87 6.94 2.20
CA ALA A 54 -8.13 6.01 3.29
C ALA A 54 -9.52 6.24 3.92
N LEU A 55 -9.86 7.49 4.22
CA LEU A 55 -11.16 7.87 4.80
C LEU A 55 -12.34 7.62 3.86
N HIS A 56 -12.12 7.68 2.54
CA HIS A 56 -13.17 7.32 1.58
C HIS A 56 -13.48 5.82 1.58
N ILE A 57 -12.46 4.99 1.71
CA ILE A 57 -12.63 3.54 1.75
C ILE A 57 -13.16 3.05 3.08
N LYS A 58 -12.62 3.57 4.19
CA LYS A 58 -13.01 3.12 5.52
C LYS A 58 -13.15 4.32 6.45
N ALA A 59 -14.34 4.47 7.03
CA ALA A 59 -14.59 5.47 8.05
C ALA A 59 -14.21 4.88 9.39
N TYR A 60 -13.48 5.67 10.15
CA TYR A 60 -13.00 5.32 11.48
C TYR A 60 -13.68 6.15 12.57
N VAL A 61 -14.55 7.09 12.19
CA VAL A 61 -15.36 7.91 13.09
C VAL A 61 -16.83 7.75 12.68
N LEU A 62 -17.72 7.57 13.66
CA LEU A 62 -19.19 7.42 13.56
C LEU A 62 -19.93 8.55 12.80
N THR A 63 -19.22 9.45 12.13
CA THR A 63 -19.77 10.68 11.54
C THR A 63 -19.45 10.87 10.05
N LEU A 64 -18.73 9.95 9.40
CA LEU A 64 -18.43 10.06 7.98
C LEU A 64 -18.85 8.82 7.18
N GLU A 65 -19.47 9.06 6.03
CA GLU A 65 -19.85 8.05 5.04
C GLU A 65 -18.62 7.32 4.47
N CYS A 66 -18.46 6.02 4.76
CA CYS A 66 -17.46 5.15 4.13
C CYS A 66 -18.02 4.23 3.07
N LEU A 67 -17.12 3.56 2.34
CA LEU A 67 -17.46 2.62 1.28
C LEU A 67 -18.31 1.45 1.80
N SER A 68 -17.94 0.86 2.94
CA SER A 68 -18.69 -0.19 3.63
C SER A 68 -18.05 -0.51 4.98
N GLU A 69 -18.86 -0.85 5.99
CA GLU A 69 -18.38 -1.36 7.29
C GLU A 69 -17.64 -2.72 7.15
N LYS A 70 -17.83 -3.42 6.03
CA LYS A 70 -17.20 -4.71 5.74
C LYS A 70 -15.91 -4.61 4.93
N THR A 71 -15.64 -3.47 4.29
CA THR A 71 -14.40 -3.27 3.55
C THR A 71 -13.22 -3.16 4.51
N ARG A 72 -12.15 -3.90 4.24
CA ARG A 72 -10.88 -3.85 4.97
C ARG A 72 -9.86 -3.06 4.19
N LEU A 73 -8.99 -2.37 4.90
CA LEU A 73 -7.91 -1.59 4.32
C LEU A 73 -6.58 -2.02 4.95
N ILE A 74 -5.59 -2.28 4.10
CA ILE A 74 -4.18 -2.45 4.48
C ILE A 74 -3.38 -1.41 3.70
N MET A 75 -2.44 -0.75 4.37
CA MET A 75 -1.52 0.20 3.75
C MET A 75 -0.13 -0.41 3.66
N LEU A 76 0.53 -0.23 2.52
CA LEU A 76 1.93 -0.56 2.31
C LEU A 76 2.70 0.76 2.23
N SER A 77 3.71 0.92 3.06
CA SER A 77 4.54 2.13 3.06
C SER A 77 5.40 2.22 1.78
N SER A 78 5.98 3.39 1.53
CA SER A 78 6.95 3.56 0.42
C SER A 78 8.05 2.51 0.52
N PRO A 79 8.38 1.78 -0.56
CA PRO A 79 9.41 0.76 -0.51
C PRO A 79 10.81 1.39 -0.47
N ALA A 80 11.80 0.61 -0.03
CA ALA A 80 13.20 0.92 -0.27
C ALA A 80 13.53 0.75 -1.77
N VAL A 81 14.69 1.24 -2.19
CA VAL A 81 15.28 1.01 -3.51
C VAL A 81 16.67 0.41 -3.36
N ASN A 82 17.14 -0.33 -4.36
CA ASN A 82 18.55 -0.73 -4.43
C ASN A 82 19.33 0.32 -5.22
N GLU A 83 19.88 1.30 -4.51
CA GLU A 83 20.60 2.43 -5.11
C GLU A 83 21.81 1.98 -5.95
N LYS A 84 22.51 0.91 -5.54
CA LYS A 84 23.65 0.37 -6.30
C LYS A 84 23.22 -0.20 -7.66
N LEU A 85 22.09 -0.92 -7.69
CA LEU A 85 21.57 -1.51 -8.91
C LEU A 85 21.00 -0.45 -9.84
N VAL A 86 20.34 0.55 -9.26
CA VAL A 86 19.87 1.73 -9.96
C VAL A 86 21.04 2.52 -10.59
N GLU A 87 22.12 2.75 -9.84
CA GLU A 87 23.33 3.41 -10.32
C GLU A 87 23.98 2.62 -11.46
N TYR A 88 24.04 1.29 -11.34
CA TYR A 88 24.53 0.40 -12.39
C TYR A 88 23.75 0.53 -13.70
N TYR A 89 22.42 0.67 -13.63
CA TYR A 89 21.57 0.88 -14.81
C TYR A 89 21.49 2.35 -15.26
N GLY A 90 22.05 3.29 -14.49
CA GLY A 90 22.17 4.70 -14.85
C GLY A 90 20.88 5.52 -14.77
N ASP A 91 19.81 5.02 -14.15
CA ASP A 91 18.54 5.76 -14.01
C ASP A 91 17.86 5.49 -12.65
N ASN A 92 18.05 6.43 -11.71
CA ASN A 92 17.37 6.41 -10.42
C ASN A 92 15.99 7.02 -10.43
N ARG A 93 15.61 7.68 -11.55
CA ARG A 93 14.34 8.39 -11.68
C ARG A 93 14.05 9.32 -10.49
N GLY A 94 15.09 9.89 -9.89
CA GLY A 94 15.03 10.75 -8.71
C GLY A 94 14.78 10.04 -7.38
N ARG A 95 14.86 8.71 -7.27
CA ARG A 95 14.59 7.97 -6.04
C ARG A 95 15.86 7.66 -5.25
N THR A 96 15.80 7.88 -3.95
CA THR A 96 16.82 7.48 -2.98
C THR A 96 16.14 6.89 -1.75
N ASN A 97 16.87 6.06 -1.00
CA ASN A 97 16.39 5.49 0.26
C ASN A 97 16.17 6.57 1.31
N GLU A 98 17.00 7.62 1.35
CA GLU A 98 16.82 8.76 2.26
C GLU A 98 15.44 9.41 2.07
N ARG A 99 15.10 9.75 0.82
CA ARG A 99 13.79 10.34 0.50
C ARG A 99 12.65 9.35 0.69
N GLY A 100 12.81 8.12 0.20
CA GLY A 100 11.80 7.07 0.35
C GLY A 100 11.45 6.78 1.81
N LYS A 101 12.45 6.86 2.70
CA LYS A 101 12.26 6.65 4.14
C LYS A 101 11.35 7.72 4.76
N ILE A 102 11.53 8.99 4.40
CA ILE A 102 10.69 10.10 4.88
C ILE A 102 9.21 9.85 4.55
N TYR A 103 8.91 9.41 3.33
CA TYR A 103 7.53 9.12 2.89
C TYR A 103 7.00 7.83 3.53
N SER A 104 7.86 6.83 3.73
CA SER A 104 7.50 5.60 4.46
C SER A 104 7.07 5.93 5.89
N GLU A 105 7.90 6.68 6.64
CA GLU A 105 7.63 7.06 8.02
C GLU A 105 6.38 7.94 8.15
N ALA A 106 6.19 8.90 7.24
CA ALA A 106 5.00 9.74 7.22
C ALA A 106 3.71 8.94 6.94
N GLY A 107 3.76 8.00 6.00
CA GLY A 107 2.64 7.09 5.71
C GLY A 107 2.30 6.21 6.91
N ILE A 108 3.31 5.55 7.49
CA ILE A 108 3.14 4.72 8.70
C ILE A 108 2.52 5.50 9.84
N LYS A 109 2.99 6.72 10.09
CA LYS A 109 2.44 7.59 11.14
C LYS A 109 0.97 7.93 10.89
N LEU A 110 0.60 8.25 9.66
CA LEU A 110 -0.79 8.51 9.29
C LEU A 110 -1.65 7.25 9.53
N ASP A 111 -1.19 6.09 9.08
CA ASP A 111 -1.96 4.85 9.18
C ASP A 111 -2.20 4.45 10.64
N GLN A 112 -1.21 4.65 11.51
CA GLN A 112 -1.33 4.50 12.95
C GLN A 112 -2.37 5.47 13.54
N GLN A 113 -2.38 6.74 13.11
CA GLN A 113 -3.40 7.72 13.53
C GLN A 113 -4.81 7.33 13.09
N LEU A 114 -4.93 6.68 11.93
CA LEU A 114 -6.20 6.20 11.38
C LEU A 114 -6.61 4.82 11.90
N GLY A 115 -5.77 4.12 12.68
CA GLY A 115 -6.04 2.74 13.09
C GLY A 115 -6.11 1.76 11.92
N VAL A 116 -5.37 2.04 10.84
CA VAL A 116 -5.26 1.17 9.66
C VAL A 116 -4.03 0.27 9.82
N PRO A 117 -4.14 -1.06 9.60
CA PRO A 117 -2.96 -1.92 9.53
C PRO A 117 -2.01 -1.46 8.43
N VAL A 118 -0.75 -1.23 8.80
CA VAL A 118 0.32 -0.81 7.89
C VAL A 118 1.44 -1.84 7.86
N ILE A 119 1.97 -2.07 6.66
CA ILE A 119 3.16 -2.89 6.41
C ILE A 119 4.29 -1.95 6.02
N ASP A 120 5.30 -1.87 6.88
CA ASP A 120 6.54 -1.15 6.59
C ASP A 120 7.35 -1.90 5.52
N LEU A 121 7.16 -1.52 4.27
CA LEU A 121 7.88 -2.10 3.13
C LEU A 121 9.29 -1.55 2.97
N TRP A 122 9.54 -0.33 3.45
CA TRP A 122 10.89 0.22 3.44
C TRP A 122 11.82 -0.70 4.24
N SER A 123 11.50 -0.94 5.52
CA SER A 123 12.30 -1.81 6.37
C SER A 123 12.28 -3.27 5.90
N ALA A 124 11.19 -3.70 5.26
CA ALA A 124 11.08 -5.06 4.71
C ALA A 124 12.06 -5.32 3.56
N LEU A 125 12.44 -4.30 2.80
CA LEU A 125 13.18 -4.45 1.55
C LEU A 125 14.56 -3.77 1.58
N TYR A 126 14.81 -2.88 2.54
CA TYR A 126 16.06 -2.13 2.68
C TYR A 126 17.26 -3.07 2.83
N GLU A 127 18.33 -2.79 2.07
CA GLU A 127 19.60 -3.53 2.02
C GLU A 127 19.47 -5.05 1.77
N ARG A 128 18.33 -5.51 1.24
CA ARG A 128 18.19 -6.93 0.88
C ARG A 128 18.76 -7.20 -0.51
N PRO A 129 19.65 -8.20 -0.66
CA PRO A 129 20.09 -8.63 -1.98
C PRO A 129 18.92 -9.27 -2.73
N ASN A 130 18.95 -9.21 -4.07
CA ASN A 130 18.05 -9.94 -4.98
C ASN A 130 16.54 -9.64 -4.89
N VAL A 131 16.08 -8.71 -4.04
CA VAL A 131 14.64 -8.39 -3.96
C VAL A 131 14.16 -7.43 -5.05
N PHE A 132 15.08 -6.82 -5.80
CA PHE A 132 14.79 -5.89 -6.89
C PHE A 132 15.41 -6.33 -8.23
N ARG A 133 14.67 -6.17 -9.33
CA ARG A 133 15.10 -6.48 -10.71
C ARG A 133 15.99 -5.40 -11.33
N ASP A 134 15.54 -4.16 -11.19
CA ASP A 134 16.16 -2.94 -11.73
C ASP A 134 16.48 -1.93 -10.61
N GLY A 135 16.37 -2.39 -9.37
CA GLY A 135 16.55 -1.61 -8.16
C GLY A 135 15.30 -0.87 -7.67
N MET A 136 14.17 -0.98 -8.38
CA MET A 136 12.88 -0.42 -7.96
C MET A 136 11.75 -1.47 -7.97
N HIS A 137 11.67 -2.30 -9.01
CA HIS A 137 10.62 -3.31 -9.15
C HIS A 137 11.04 -4.64 -8.53
N LEU A 138 10.08 -5.29 -7.86
CA LEU A 138 10.35 -6.51 -7.12
C LEU A 138 10.70 -7.69 -8.03
N THR A 139 11.61 -8.54 -7.57
CA THR A 139 11.78 -9.91 -8.08
C THR A 139 10.68 -10.82 -7.52
N LYS A 140 10.73 -12.10 -7.89
CA LYS A 140 9.93 -13.14 -7.23
C LYS A 140 10.16 -13.15 -5.71
N GLU A 141 11.41 -13.13 -5.28
CA GLU A 141 11.80 -13.13 -3.86
C GLU A 141 11.27 -11.87 -3.13
N GLY A 142 11.43 -10.69 -3.74
CA GLY A 142 10.86 -9.46 -3.19
C GLY A 142 9.34 -9.52 -3.06
N SER A 143 8.66 -10.11 -4.05
CA SER A 143 7.20 -10.27 -4.03
C SER A 143 6.73 -11.27 -2.98
N GLU A 144 7.49 -12.34 -2.74
CA GLU A 144 7.20 -13.32 -1.67
C GLU A 144 7.27 -12.69 -0.27
N ILE A 145 8.21 -11.76 -0.03
CA ILE A 145 8.28 -11.01 1.23
C ILE A 145 7.01 -10.18 1.43
N VAL A 146 6.56 -9.45 0.39
CA VAL A 146 5.34 -8.64 0.46
C VAL A 146 4.11 -9.51 0.69
N PHE A 147 3.99 -10.62 -0.05
CA PHE A 147 2.90 -11.59 0.09
C PHE A 147 2.80 -12.12 1.52
N ASN A 148 3.92 -12.59 2.09
CA ASN A 148 3.93 -13.14 3.44
C ASN A 148 3.52 -12.09 4.50
N LYS A 149 3.94 -10.84 4.33
CA LYS A 149 3.53 -9.74 5.23
C LYS A 149 2.03 -9.44 5.14
N ILE A 150 1.47 -9.41 3.92
CA ILE A 150 0.03 -9.23 3.73
C ILE A 150 -0.75 -10.39 4.36
N LYS A 151 -0.32 -11.63 4.10
CA LYS A 151 -0.92 -12.84 4.68
C LYS A 151 -0.89 -12.81 6.22
N ASP A 152 0.23 -12.40 6.81
CA ASP A 152 0.37 -12.28 8.26
C ASP A 152 -0.59 -11.24 8.86
N VAL A 153 -0.75 -10.08 8.21
CA VAL A 153 -1.73 -9.06 8.64
C VAL A 153 -3.15 -9.63 8.58
N ILE A 154 -3.52 -10.27 7.47
CA ILE A 154 -4.87 -10.83 7.27
C ILE A 154 -5.18 -11.92 8.31
N SER A 155 -4.26 -12.85 8.53
CA SER A 155 -4.46 -13.98 9.46
C SER A 155 -4.59 -13.56 10.93
N LYS A 156 -3.87 -12.50 11.32
CA LYS A 156 -3.89 -11.95 12.69
C LYS A 156 -5.01 -10.94 12.91
N ALA A 157 -5.66 -10.45 11.86
CA ALA A 157 -6.73 -9.48 11.99
C ALA A 157 -8.00 -10.12 12.54
N GLU A 158 -8.56 -9.50 13.58
CA GLU A 158 -9.87 -9.86 14.15
C GLU A 158 -11.01 -9.18 13.38
N TRP A 159 -11.05 -9.39 12.08
CA TRP A 159 -12.08 -8.86 11.19
C TRP A 159 -13.27 -9.80 11.07
N GLU A 160 -14.49 -9.23 11.07
CA GLU A 160 -15.74 -9.98 10.85
C GLU A 160 -16.56 -9.37 9.68
N PRO A 161 -16.71 -10.07 8.53
CA PRO A 161 -16.21 -11.42 8.27
C PRO A 161 -14.68 -11.47 8.15
N SER A 162 -14.11 -12.63 8.47
CA SER A 162 -12.68 -12.88 8.31
C SER A 162 -12.30 -13.00 6.85
N LEU A 163 -11.12 -12.49 6.50
CA LEU A 163 -10.50 -12.65 5.18
C LEU A 163 -9.32 -13.63 5.20
N ASP A 164 -9.08 -14.28 6.35
CA ASP A 164 -8.13 -15.39 6.43
C ASP A 164 -8.68 -16.57 5.66
N TRP A 165 -7.97 -16.98 4.61
CA TRP A 165 -8.35 -18.09 3.73
C TRP A 165 -8.63 -19.39 4.49
N ASN A 166 -8.01 -19.62 5.66
CA ASN A 166 -8.28 -20.80 6.49
C ASN A 166 -9.66 -20.76 7.19
N LYS A 167 -10.26 -19.57 7.31
CA LYS A 167 -11.53 -19.33 8.01
C LYS A 167 -12.67 -19.03 7.03
N MET A 168 -12.35 -18.73 5.78
CA MET A 168 -13.34 -18.46 4.74
C MET A 168 -14.06 -19.76 4.33
N PRO A 169 -15.37 -19.71 4.06
CA PRO A 169 -16.10 -20.87 3.56
C PRO A 169 -15.61 -21.25 2.16
N ASN A 170 -15.51 -22.56 1.89
CA ASN A 170 -15.28 -23.05 0.55
C ASN A 170 -16.54 -22.79 -0.31
N GLU A 171 -16.44 -21.85 -1.26
CA GLU A 171 -17.56 -21.47 -2.15
C GLU A 171 -18.13 -22.67 -2.94
N PHE A 172 -17.33 -23.72 -3.11
CA PHE A 172 -17.63 -24.88 -3.94
C PHE A 172 -17.65 -26.21 -3.18
N ALA A 173 -17.82 -26.19 -1.84
CA ALA A 173 -17.82 -27.42 -1.04
C ALA A 173 -18.84 -28.49 -1.52
N ASN A 174 -19.91 -28.06 -2.21
CA ASN A 174 -21.04 -28.90 -2.58
C ASN A 174 -21.05 -29.36 -4.06
N ILE A 175 -20.05 -29.03 -4.90
CA ILE A 175 -20.05 -29.49 -6.32
C ILE A 175 -19.49 -30.90 -6.55
N TYR A 176 -19.06 -31.59 -5.49
CA TYR A 176 -18.61 -32.98 -5.54
C TYR A 176 -19.51 -33.95 -4.76
N GLY A 177 -20.78 -33.58 -4.54
CA GLY A 177 -21.79 -34.41 -3.88
C GLY A 177 -22.70 -35.14 -4.86
#